data_AF-F2KS44-F1
#
_entry.id   AF-F2KS44-F1
#
_cell.length_a   1.000
_cell.length_b   1.000
_cell.length_c   1.000
_cell.angle_alpha   90.00
_cell.angle_beta   90.00
_cell.angle_gamma   90.00
#
_symmetry.space_group_name_H-M   'P 1'
#
loop_
_entity.id
_entity.type
_entity.pdbx_description
1 polymer ?
#
loop_
_entity_poly.entity_id
_entity_poly.type
_entity_poly.pdbx_seq_one_letter_code
_entity_poly.pdbx_strand_id
1 'polypeptide(L)'
;METSPVVSPLCEKSLVSRVKIIPNLLPEEKAFLMRVCEEIEKSSVDRELPVLYAGSGGDVEHAVILGDNLVFVDSHLPEVTLMEIRHGIDRIGGEIVEERREGVLGKGGRHVINFRLNGCDINLTYYAEDATKIGDEFMPEELKDGCSVYFVKVPLPKEERVGSLVSPEVLARMLDFVVNGGFYLERECPITRFLSPELAGFEKVASGFISALSINYDEEGNLYRKVRDVENLAELLRVDRELYRLCGSRHNSGLDVNDELSKHEVIRLAREHCERFPDKLKDEVIKAVKTFVEKL
;
A
#
# COMPACT_ATOMS: atom_id res chain seq x y z
N MET A 1 19.69 7.87 -43.80
CA MET A 1 18.45 7.19 -43.37
C MET A 1 18.48 7.20 -41.86
N GLU A 2 17.89 8.22 -41.26
CA GLU A 2 17.74 8.30 -39.81
C GLU A 2 16.47 7.55 -39.44
N THR A 3 16.64 6.43 -38.74
CA THR A 3 15.53 5.69 -38.15
C THR A 3 15.12 6.41 -36.87
N SER A 4 14.03 7.18 -36.93
CA SER A 4 13.36 7.69 -35.74
C SER A 4 13.00 6.52 -34.81
N PRO A 5 13.12 6.68 -33.48
CA PRO A 5 12.66 5.66 -32.55
C PRO A 5 11.15 5.57 -32.64
N VAL A 6 10.63 4.35 -32.78
CA VAL A 6 9.22 4.05 -32.63
C VAL A 6 8.91 4.20 -31.14
N VAL A 7 8.50 5.42 -30.76
CA VAL A 7 7.87 5.65 -29.46
C VAL A 7 6.50 4.97 -29.55
N SER A 8 6.36 3.85 -28.85
CA SER A 8 5.05 3.24 -28.61
C SER A 8 4.13 4.31 -28.01
N PRO A 9 2.90 4.51 -28.50
CA PRO A 9 2.00 5.45 -27.87
C PRO A 9 1.65 4.90 -26.48
N LEU A 10 2.15 5.55 -25.43
CA LEU A 10 1.54 5.46 -24.10
C LEU A 10 0.03 5.55 -24.30
N CYS A 11 -0.70 4.54 -23.83
CA CYS A 11 -2.14 4.50 -24.02
C CYS A 11 -2.76 5.77 -23.41
N GLU A 12 -3.18 6.72 -24.23
CA GLU A 12 -3.78 7.99 -23.81
C GLU A 12 -5.11 7.84 -23.05
N LYS A 13 -5.51 6.61 -22.73
CA LYS A 13 -6.76 6.35 -22.02
C LYS A 13 -6.53 6.48 -20.52
N SER A 14 -7.16 7.50 -19.98
CA SER A 14 -7.25 7.80 -18.56
C SER A 14 -7.54 6.55 -17.69
N LEU A 15 -6.87 6.43 -16.54
CA LEU A 15 -7.12 5.43 -15.50
C LEU A 15 -8.59 5.41 -15.07
N VAL A 16 -9.21 6.60 -15.01
CA VAL A 16 -10.63 6.78 -14.70
C VAL A 16 -11.53 6.01 -15.68
N SER A 17 -11.10 5.85 -16.94
CA SER A 17 -11.86 5.07 -17.92
C SER A 17 -11.86 3.57 -17.59
N ARG A 18 -10.81 3.06 -16.94
CA ARG A 18 -10.68 1.65 -16.56
C ARG A 18 -11.62 1.28 -15.41
N VAL A 19 -11.84 2.20 -14.46
CA VAL A 19 -12.83 2.00 -13.38
C VAL A 19 -14.24 1.75 -13.93
N LYS A 20 -14.56 2.27 -15.12
CA LYS A 20 -15.88 2.11 -15.74
C LYS A 20 -16.11 0.72 -16.34
N ILE A 21 -15.05 -0.01 -16.67
CA ILE A 21 -15.13 -1.32 -17.33
C ILE A 21 -14.98 -2.49 -16.35
N ILE A 22 -14.51 -2.25 -15.11
CA ILE A 22 -14.44 -3.29 -14.08
C ILE A 22 -15.87 -3.71 -13.70
N PRO A 23 -16.24 -4.99 -13.89
CA PRO A 23 -17.56 -5.48 -13.56
C PRO A 23 -17.74 -5.57 -12.03
N ASN A 24 -18.97 -5.43 -11.56
CA ASN A 24 -19.38 -5.72 -10.17
C ASN A 24 -18.79 -4.82 -9.05
N LEU A 25 -18.18 -3.67 -9.38
CA LEU A 25 -17.85 -2.66 -8.35
C LEU A 25 -19.14 -2.07 -7.76
N LEU A 26 -19.21 -2.02 -6.43
CA LEU A 26 -20.28 -1.30 -5.73
C LEU A 26 -20.23 0.20 -6.07
N PRO A 27 -21.36 0.93 -6.10
CA PRO A 27 -21.38 2.35 -6.42
C PRO A 27 -20.43 3.20 -5.57
N GLU A 28 -20.36 2.93 -4.28
CA GLU A 28 -19.53 3.63 -3.29
C GLU A 28 -18.05 3.37 -3.53
N GLU A 29 -17.70 2.12 -3.81
CA GLU A 29 -16.33 1.71 -4.17
C GLU A 29 -15.92 2.34 -5.50
N LYS A 30 -16.81 2.29 -6.50
CA LYS A 30 -16.57 2.94 -7.79
C LYS A 30 -16.30 4.43 -7.61
N ALA A 31 -17.10 5.12 -6.79
CA ALA A 31 -16.89 6.54 -6.52
C ALA A 31 -15.54 6.81 -5.84
N PHE A 32 -15.11 5.93 -4.92
CA PHE A 32 -13.80 6.04 -4.29
C PHE A 32 -12.65 5.80 -5.28
N LEU A 33 -12.70 4.71 -6.05
CA LEU A 33 -11.66 4.35 -7.03
C LEU A 33 -11.54 5.39 -8.16
N MET A 34 -12.65 6.02 -8.57
CA MET A 34 -12.61 7.17 -9.49
C MET A 34 -11.81 8.34 -8.90
N ARG A 35 -12.03 8.69 -7.62
CA ARG A 35 -11.25 9.75 -6.94
C ARG A 35 -9.77 9.36 -6.84
N VAL A 36 -9.49 8.10 -6.50
CA VAL A 36 -8.10 7.58 -6.45
C VAL A 36 -7.40 7.76 -7.80
N CYS A 37 -8.04 7.34 -8.89
CA CYS A 37 -7.50 7.48 -10.24
C CYS A 37 -7.25 8.95 -10.60
N GLU A 38 -8.20 9.83 -10.29
CA GLU A 38 -8.03 11.27 -10.53
C GLU A 38 -6.86 11.87 -9.77
N GLU A 39 -6.66 11.48 -8.50
CA GLU A 39 -5.51 11.95 -7.71
C GLU A 39 -4.18 11.45 -8.27
N ILE A 40 -4.12 10.21 -8.76
CA ILE A 40 -2.93 9.66 -9.41
C ILE A 40 -2.65 10.41 -10.72
N GLU A 41 -3.65 10.63 -11.56
CA GLU A 41 -3.50 11.30 -12.85
C GLU A 41 -3.10 12.77 -12.75
N LYS A 42 -3.56 13.47 -11.71
CA LYS A 42 -3.19 14.87 -11.44
C LYS A 42 -1.81 14.99 -10.80
N SER A 43 -1.23 13.89 -10.32
CA SER A 43 0.07 13.89 -9.65
C SER A 43 1.23 14.08 -10.64
N SER A 44 2.38 14.51 -10.12
CA SER A 44 3.62 14.60 -10.88
C SER A 44 4.43 13.29 -10.88
N VAL A 45 3.87 12.20 -10.36
CA VAL A 45 4.56 10.91 -10.29
C VAL A 45 4.75 10.35 -11.68
N ASP A 46 5.93 9.79 -11.90
CA ASP A 46 6.20 9.04 -13.11
C ASP A 46 5.27 7.82 -13.20
N ARG A 47 4.41 7.83 -14.22
CA ARG A 47 3.44 6.75 -14.47
C ARG A 47 4.06 5.51 -15.08
N GLU A 48 5.33 5.58 -15.50
CA GLU A 48 6.09 4.40 -15.93
C GLU A 48 6.54 3.55 -14.72
N LEU A 49 6.63 4.15 -13.52
CA LEU A 49 6.93 3.39 -12.29
C LEU A 49 5.82 2.40 -11.96
N PRO A 50 6.17 1.21 -11.45
CA PRO A 50 5.21 0.15 -11.25
C PRO A 50 4.22 0.43 -10.12
N VAL A 51 3.06 -0.20 -10.23
CA VAL A 51 2.14 -0.43 -9.12
C VAL A 51 2.59 -1.71 -8.42
N LEU A 52 3.02 -1.59 -7.17
CA LEU A 52 3.34 -2.73 -6.32
C LEU A 52 2.07 -3.23 -5.64
N TYR A 53 1.72 -4.47 -5.92
CA TYR A 53 0.64 -5.20 -5.28
C TYR A 53 1.24 -6.28 -4.36
N ALA A 54 1.25 -6.02 -3.05
CA ALA A 54 1.73 -6.99 -2.06
C ALA A 54 0.56 -7.73 -1.41
N GLY A 55 0.44 -9.03 -1.68
CA GLY A 55 -0.64 -9.87 -1.18
C GLY A 55 -1.24 -10.75 -2.26
N SER A 56 -2.51 -11.16 -2.08
CA SER A 56 -3.20 -12.10 -2.98
C SER A 56 -3.18 -11.60 -4.42
N GLY A 57 -2.39 -12.25 -5.27
CA GLY A 57 -2.18 -11.84 -6.66
C GLY A 57 -3.41 -12.00 -7.55
N GLY A 58 -4.54 -12.52 -7.06
CA GLY A 58 -5.74 -12.77 -7.89
C GLY A 58 -6.56 -11.53 -8.25
N ASP A 59 -6.30 -10.36 -7.64
CA ASP A 59 -7.15 -9.17 -7.77
C ASP A 59 -6.66 -8.17 -8.82
N VAL A 60 -6.62 -8.66 -10.05
CA VAL A 60 -6.14 -7.87 -11.19
C VAL A 60 -6.98 -6.60 -11.39
N GLU A 61 -8.29 -6.65 -11.10
CA GLU A 61 -9.25 -5.54 -11.28
C GLU A 61 -8.80 -4.23 -10.63
N HIS A 62 -8.32 -4.29 -9.40
CA HIS A 62 -7.93 -3.11 -8.64
C HIS A 62 -6.54 -2.62 -9.03
N ALA A 63 -5.64 -3.51 -9.46
CA ALA A 63 -4.29 -3.11 -9.85
C ALA A 63 -4.29 -2.37 -11.20
N VAL A 64 -5.04 -2.87 -12.19
CA VAL A 64 -5.04 -2.30 -13.56
C VAL A 64 -5.60 -0.88 -13.63
N ILE A 65 -6.40 -0.46 -12.65
CA ILE A 65 -6.91 0.91 -12.58
C ILE A 65 -5.90 1.89 -11.97
N LEU A 66 -4.80 1.40 -11.39
CA LEU A 66 -3.78 2.23 -10.73
C LEU A 66 -2.57 2.50 -11.63
N GLY A 67 -2.34 1.68 -12.66
CA GLY A 67 -1.20 1.84 -13.56
C GLY A 67 -1.12 0.75 -14.64
N ASP A 68 -0.03 0.81 -15.41
CA ASP A 68 0.17 -0.03 -16.61
C ASP A 68 1.24 -1.10 -16.38
N ASN A 69 2.18 -0.83 -15.47
CA ASN A 69 3.21 -1.75 -15.03
C ASN A 69 2.83 -2.26 -13.64
N LEU A 70 2.50 -3.53 -13.53
CA LEU A 70 2.00 -4.16 -12.31
C LEU A 70 3.02 -5.16 -11.80
N VAL A 71 3.34 -5.09 -10.51
CA VAL A 71 4.27 -6.02 -9.84
C VAL A 71 3.52 -6.70 -8.70
N PHE A 72 3.23 -7.98 -8.87
CA PHE A 72 2.48 -8.78 -7.91
C PHE A 72 3.47 -9.64 -7.13
N VAL A 73 3.42 -9.58 -5.81
CA VAL A 73 4.26 -10.41 -4.94
C VAL A 73 3.39 -11.17 -3.96
N ASP A 74 3.29 -12.49 -4.16
CA ASP A 74 2.48 -13.39 -3.35
C ASP A 74 3.17 -14.74 -3.15
N SER A 75 3.33 -15.16 -1.90
CA SER A 75 3.94 -16.46 -1.55
C SER A 75 2.96 -17.64 -1.61
N HIS A 76 1.66 -17.38 -1.82
CA HIS A 76 0.64 -18.43 -1.81
C HIS A 76 0.60 -19.22 -3.14
N LEU A 77 0.42 -20.55 -3.03
CA LEU A 77 0.18 -21.53 -4.11
C LEU A 77 0.32 -20.99 -5.55
N PRO A 78 1.55 -20.87 -6.09
CA PRO A 78 1.81 -20.01 -7.25
C PRO A 78 1.01 -20.33 -8.49
N GLU A 79 0.75 -21.61 -8.75
CA GLU A 79 -0.02 -22.05 -9.92
C GLU A 79 -1.52 -21.74 -9.76
N VAL A 80 -2.04 -21.73 -8.53
CA VAL A 80 -3.42 -21.29 -8.23
C VAL A 80 -3.53 -19.79 -8.44
N THR A 81 -2.60 -19.01 -7.89
CA THR A 81 -2.55 -17.56 -8.06
C THR A 81 -2.43 -17.16 -9.53
N LEU A 82 -1.60 -17.84 -10.32
CA LEU A 82 -1.49 -17.61 -11.76
C LEU A 82 -2.79 -17.93 -12.52
N MET A 83 -3.50 -18.98 -12.12
CA MET A 83 -4.82 -19.28 -12.69
C MET A 83 -5.84 -18.18 -12.34
N GLU A 84 -5.83 -17.69 -11.10
CA GLU A 84 -6.68 -16.58 -10.65
C GLU A 84 -6.35 -15.29 -11.41
N ILE A 85 -5.07 -14.95 -11.60
CA ILE A 85 -4.64 -13.80 -12.41
C ILE A 85 -5.21 -13.89 -13.83
N ARG A 86 -5.04 -15.03 -14.50
CA ARG A 86 -5.56 -15.23 -15.87
C ARG A 86 -7.08 -15.10 -15.92
N HIS A 87 -7.77 -15.67 -14.95
CA HIS A 87 -9.22 -15.55 -14.86
C HIS A 87 -9.67 -14.10 -14.60
N GLY A 88 -8.95 -13.36 -13.74
CA GLY A 88 -9.18 -11.94 -13.50
C GLY A 88 -9.00 -11.11 -14.77
N ILE A 89 -7.92 -11.34 -15.53
CA ILE A 89 -7.67 -10.67 -16.83
C ILE A 89 -8.82 -10.94 -17.81
N ASP A 90 -9.24 -12.20 -17.98
CA ASP A 90 -10.35 -12.56 -18.86
C ASP A 90 -11.67 -11.91 -18.41
N ARG A 91 -11.95 -11.93 -17.10
CA ARG A 91 -13.17 -11.36 -16.50
C ARG A 91 -13.33 -9.87 -16.75
N ILE A 92 -12.24 -9.11 -16.76
CA ILE A 92 -12.26 -7.67 -17.07
C ILE A 92 -12.22 -7.37 -18.57
N GLY A 93 -12.25 -8.41 -19.43
CA GLY A 93 -12.19 -8.29 -20.88
C GLY A 93 -10.79 -8.02 -21.42
N GLY A 94 -9.75 -8.42 -20.68
CA GLY A 94 -8.36 -8.33 -21.11
C GLY A 94 -7.98 -9.48 -22.05
N GLU A 95 -7.13 -9.19 -23.03
CA GLU A 95 -6.61 -10.15 -24.01
C GLU A 95 -5.12 -10.39 -23.74
N ILE A 96 -4.76 -11.57 -23.23
CA ILE A 96 -3.36 -11.95 -23.03
C ILE A 96 -2.66 -12.08 -24.40
N VAL A 97 -1.62 -11.28 -24.62
CA VAL A 97 -0.83 -11.27 -25.86
C VAL A 97 0.46 -12.09 -25.74
N GLU A 98 1.06 -12.13 -24.55
CA GLU A 98 2.29 -12.86 -24.30
C GLU A 98 2.34 -13.33 -22.84
N GLU A 99 2.81 -14.55 -22.62
CA GLU A 99 3.22 -15.03 -21.30
C GLU A 99 4.60 -15.66 -21.38
N ARG A 100 5.45 -15.36 -20.40
CA ARG A 100 6.74 -16.01 -20.24
C ARG A 100 7.10 -16.21 -18.78
N ARG A 101 7.85 -17.27 -18.50
CA ARG A 101 8.41 -17.56 -17.18
C ARG A 101 9.93 -17.44 -17.25
N GLU A 102 10.49 -16.72 -16.29
CA GLU A 102 11.93 -16.47 -16.18
C GLU A 102 12.41 -17.00 -14.82
N GLY A 103 13.29 -18.01 -14.84
CA GLY A 103 13.79 -18.64 -13.62
C GLY A 103 12.75 -19.52 -12.90
N VAL A 104 12.93 -19.70 -11.60
CA VAL A 104 12.09 -20.56 -10.74
C VAL A 104 11.32 -19.70 -9.75
N LEU A 105 9.98 -19.78 -9.79
CA LEU A 105 9.08 -19.11 -8.86
C LEU A 105 9.38 -19.52 -7.40
N GLY A 106 9.41 -18.54 -6.49
CA GLY A 106 9.78 -18.73 -5.07
C GLY A 106 11.27 -18.89 -4.82
N LYS A 107 12.09 -18.62 -5.85
CA LYS A 107 13.56 -18.57 -5.79
C LYS A 107 14.11 -17.42 -6.64
N GLY A 108 13.43 -16.28 -6.62
CA GLY A 108 13.74 -15.07 -7.38
C GLY A 108 13.33 -15.10 -8.86
N GLY A 109 12.71 -16.19 -9.34
CA GLY A 109 12.11 -16.23 -10.66
C GLY A 109 10.76 -15.50 -10.72
N ARG A 110 10.36 -15.12 -11.93
CA ARG A 110 9.13 -14.36 -12.21
C ARG A 110 8.31 -14.96 -13.34
N HIS A 111 7.02 -14.61 -13.35
CA HIS A 111 6.11 -14.89 -14.45
C HIS A 111 5.59 -13.57 -15.00
N VAL A 112 5.82 -13.30 -16.28
CA VAL A 112 5.43 -12.06 -16.94
C VAL A 112 4.25 -12.33 -17.87
N ILE A 113 3.20 -11.52 -17.73
CA ILE A 113 1.98 -11.57 -18.53
C ILE A 113 1.77 -10.19 -19.14
N ASN A 114 1.89 -10.11 -20.46
CA ASN A 114 1.50 -8.94 -21.22
C ASN A 114 0.08 -9.15 -21.74
N PHE A 115 -0.81 -8.19 -21.50
CA PHE A 115 -2.19 -8.26 -21.98
C PHE A 115 -2.70 -6.88 -22.42
N ARG A 116 -3.68 -6.88 -23.33
CA ARG A 116 -4.37 -5.67 -23.76
C ARG A 116 -5.66 -5.50 -23.00
N LEU A 117 -5.87 -4.31 -22.44
CA LEU A 117 -7.12 -3.94 -21.78
C LEU A 117 -7.59 -2.59 -22.30
N ASN A 118 -8.78 -2.53 -22.90
CA ASN A 118 -9.32 -1.30 -23.49
C ASN A 118 -8.34 -0.63 -24.46
N GLY A 119 -7.58 -1.41 -25.24
CA GLY A 119 -6.57 -0.88 -26.17
C GLY A 119 -5.32 -0.28 -25.52
N CYS A 120 -5.10 -0.51 -24.22
CA CYS A 120 -3.84 -0.26 -23.53
C CYS A 120 -3.08 -1.56 -23.33
N ASP A 121 -1.76 -1.53 -23.53
CA ASP A 121 -0.88 -2.63 -23.13
C ASP A 121 -0.62 -2.53 -21.62
N ILE A 122 -0.82 -3.63 -20.91
CA ILE A 122 -0.56 -3.78 -19.49
C ILE A 122 0.48 -4.89 -19.31
N ASN A 123 1.51 -4.61 -18.52
CA ASN A 123 2.54 -5.56 -18.17
C ASN A 123 2.37 -5.97 -16.70
N LEU A 124 2.08 -7.25 -16.45
CA LEU A 124 2.02 -7.81 -15.10
C LEU A 124 3.18 -8.75 -14.87
N THR A 125 3.99 -8.45 -13.87
CA THR A 125 5.05 -9.33 -13.38
C THR A 125 4.67 -9.91 -12.04
N TYR A 126 4.62 -11.24 -11.97
CA TYR A 126 4.31 -12.00 -10.76
C TYR A 126 5.55 -12.67 -10.18
N TYR A 127 5.80 -12.42 -8.90
CA TYR A 127 6.80 -13.09 -8.09
C TYR A 127 6.10 -13.93 -7.01
N ALA A 128 6.45 -15.22 -6.98
CA ALA A 128 5.94 -16.14 -5.98
C ALA A 128 6.72 -16.08 -4.66
N GLU A 129 6.90 -14.88 -4.12
CA GLU A 129 7.75 -14.59 -2.97
C GLU A 129 6.96 -14.01 -1.80
N ASP A 130 7.56 -14.01 -0.61
CA ASP A 130 6.99 -13.30 0.54
C ASP A 130 7.25 -11.80 0.40
N ALA A 131 6.18 -11.02 0.26
CA ALA A 131 6.27 -9.57 0.09
C ALA A 131 7.00 -8.86 1.26
N THR A 132 6.98 -9.45 2.46
CA THR A 132 7.70 -8.89 3.62
C THR A 132 9.22 -8.94 3.45
N LYS A 133 9.73 -9.78 2.54
CA LYS A 133 11.15 -9.97 2.27
C LYS A 133 11.70 -9.07 1.17
N ILE A 134 10.84 -8.30 0.50
CA ILE A 134 11.25 -7.35 -0.54
C ILE A 134 12.23 -6.33 0.06
N GLY A 135 13.33 -6.07 -0.65
CA GLY A 135 14.40 -5.15 -0.24
C GLY A 135 15.33 -5.67 0.86
N ASP A 136 15.13 -6.90 1.34
CA ASP A 136 15.98 -7.55 2.34
C ASP A 136 16.58 -8.85 1.79
N GLU A 137 15.77 -9.89 1.61
CA GLU A 137 16.22 -11.18 1.05
C GLU A 137 16.09 -11.26 -0.47
N PHE A 138 15.20 -10.45 -1.06
CA PHE A 138 14.86 -10.49 -2.48
C PHE A 138 14.47 -9.08 -2.97
N MET A 139 14.75 -8.77 -4.24
CA MET A 139 14.37 -7.50 -4.85
C MET A 139 13.84 -7.73 -6.27
N PRO A 140 12.54 -7.49 -6.54
CA PRO A 140 12.02 -7.41 -7.90
C PRO A 140 12.80 -6.40 -8.74
N GLU A 141 13.14 -6.76 -9.98
CA GLU A 141 13.91 -5.85 -10.83
C GLU A 141 13.17 -4.55 -11.12
N GLU A 142 11.85 -4.64 -11.23
CA GLU A 142 10.94 -3.53 -11.54
C GLU A 142 10.86 -2.49 -10.42
N LEU A 143 11.19 -2.87 -9.17
CA LEU A 143 11.06 -2.00 -7.99
C LEU A 143 12.36 -1.28 -7.61
N LYS A 144 13.45 -1.43 -8.39
CA LYS A 144 14.75 -0.82 -8.07
C LYS A 144 14.69 0.70 -7.92
N ASP A 145 13.82 1.33 -8.70
CA ASP A 145 13.60 2.78 -8.70
C ASP A 145 12.35 3.19 -7.90
N GLY A 146 11.78 2.26 -7.13
CA GLY A 146 10.56 2.46 -6.34
C GLY A 146 9.28 2.13 -7.10
N CYS A 147 8.14 2.55 -6.54
CA CYS A 147 6.81 2.36 -7.10
C CYS A 147 6.00 3.66 -7.08
N SER A 148 5.10 3.80 -8.07
CA SER A 148 4.16 4.92 -8.16
C SER A 148 3.01 4.75 -7.17
N VAL A 149 2.53 3.52 -7.01
CA VAL A 149 1.49 3.14 -6.07
C VAL A 149 1.89 1.87 -5.36
N TYR A 150 1.87 1.88 -4.03
CA TYR A 150 1.90 0.68 -3.22
C TYR A 150 0.49 0.37 -2.75
N PHE A 151 -0.08 -0.74 -3.23
CA PHE A 151 -1.42 -1.19 -2.88
C PHE A 151 -1.38 -2.42 -1.98
N VAL A 152 -2.01 -2.30 -0.82
CA VAL A 152 -2.13 -3.37 0.18
C VAL A 152 -3.61 -3.68 0.41
N LYS A 153 -4.09 -4.79 -0.15
CA LYS A 153 -5.52 -5.19 -0.09
C LYS A 153 -5.93 -5.76 1.26
N VAL A 154 -5.06 -6.53 1.87
CA VAL A 154 -5.19 -6.99 3.25
C VAL A 154 -3.76 -6.96 3.75
N PRO A 155 -3.42 -6.21 4.80
CA PRO A 155 -2.09 -6.37 5.36
C PRO A 155 -1.96 -7.84 5.68
N LEU A 156 -0.91 -8.49 5.17
CA LEU A 156 -0.42 -9.73 5.76
C LEU A 156 -0.37 -9.49 7.29
N PRO A 157 -0.89 -10.41 8.11
CA PRO A 157 -2.31 -10.45 8.56
C PRO A 157 -2.68 -9.62 9.79
N LYS A 158 -3.95 -9.16 9.79
CA LYS A 158 -4.71 -8.65 10.93
C LYS A 158 -5.47 -9.76 11.65
N GLU A 159 -4.77 -10.41 12.58
CA GLU A 159 -5.29 -10.91 13.85
C GLU A 159 -4.07 -10.93 14.80
N GLU A 160 -4.26 -11.06 16.12
CA GLU A 160 -3.17 -11.17 17.11
C GLU A 160 -2.15 -12.30 16.84
N ARG A 161 -2.34 -13.08 15.76
CA ARG A 161 -1.54 -14.25 15.39
C ARG A 161 -0.60 -14.07 14.20
N VAL A 162 -0.47 -12.90 13.55
CA VAL A 162 0.44 -12.81 12.39
C VAL A 162 1.29 -11.53 12.32
N GLY A 163 2.60 -11.73 12.11
CA GLY A 163 3.69 -10.87 12.59
C GLY A 163 4.24 -9.80 11.64
N SER A 164 3.60 -9.44 10.54
CA SER A 164 4.19 -8.49 9.57
C SER A 164 3.88 -7.01 9.84
N LEU A 165 2.73 -6.68 10.44
CA LEU A 165 2.49 -5.37 11.09
C LEU A 165 3.05 -5.29 12.53
N VAL A 166 3.78 -6.33 12.95
CA VAL A 166 4.56 -6.35 14.19
C VAL A 166 5.97 -5.79 13.92
N SER A 167 6.42 -5.68 12.68
CA SER A 167 7.75 -5.13 12.36
C SER A 167 7.65 -3.74 11.74
N PRO A 168 7.80 -2.68 12.55
CA PRO A 168 8.08 -1.32 12.09
C PRO A 168 9.16 -1.23 11.02
N GLU A 169 10.15 -2.11 11.05
CA GLU A 169 11.25 -2.17 10.09
C GLU A 169 10.78 -2.62 8.71
N VAL A 170 9.94 -3.66 8.66
CA VAL A 170 9.34 -4.13 7.40
C VAL A 170 8.44 -3.05 6.83
N LEU A 171 7.56 -2.46 7.65
CA LEU A 171 6.66 -1.40 7.18
C LEU A 171 7.43 -0.17 6.69
N ALA A 172 8.44 0.29 7.42
CA ALA A 172 9.30 1.39 6.98
C ALA A 172 9.92 1.09 5.61
N ARG A 173 10.53 -0.09 5.46
CA ARG A 173 11.12 -0.52 4.18
C ARG A 173 10.09 -0.55 3.05
N MET A 174 8.87 -1.00 3.32
CA MET A 174 7.80 -1.00 2.31
C MET A 174 7.36 0.41 1.92
N LEU A 175 7.26 1.33 2.88
CA LEU A 175 6.91 2.73 2.63
C LEU A 175 8.03 3.49 1.90
N ASP A 176 9.29 3.07 2.06
CA ASP A 176 10.43 3.64 1.35
C ASP A 176 10.41 3.34 -0.16
N PHE A 177 9.75 2.26 -0.59
CA PHE A 177 9.54 1.99 -2.02
C PHE A 177 8.62 3.00 -2.70
N VAL A 178 7.69 3.60 -1.95
CA VAL A 178 6.82 4.62 -2.51
C VAL A 178 7.67 5.86 -2.80
N VAL A 179 7.73 6.29 -4.06
CA VAL A 179 8.51 7.49 -4.42
C VAL A 179 7.84 8.75 -3.88
N ASN A 180 8.59 9.85 -3.74
CA ASN A 180 7.98 11.14 -3.38
C ASN A 180 6.94 11.57 -4.43
N GLY A 181 5.76 11.98 -3.96
CA GLY A 181 4.57 12.20 -4.77
C GLY A 181 3.74 10.95 -5.02
N GLY A 182 4.32 9.76 -4.80
CA GLY A 182 3.70 8.43 -4.94
C GLY A 182 2.59 8.19 -3.93
N PHE A 183 1.91 7.06 -4.10
CA PHE A 183 0.71 6.76 -3.34
C PHE A 183 0.82 5.46 -2.55
N TYR A 184 0.19 5.47 -1.39
CA TYR A 184 -0.08 4.28 -0.61
C TYR A 184 -1.60 4.13 -0.50
N LEU A 185 -2.12 3.07 -1.11
CA LEU A 185 -3.54 2.73 -1.05
C LEU A 185 -3.68 1.54 -0.11
N GLU A 186 -4.55 1.65 0.88
CA GLU A 186 -4.77 0.58 1.83
C GLU A 186 -6.23 0.40 2.18
N ARG A 187 -6.58 -0.86 2.47
CA ARG A 187 -7.84 -1.27 3.06
C ARG A 187 -7.64 -1.49 4.56
N GLU A 188 -8.42 -0.77 5.38
CA GLU A 188 -8.50 -0.85 6.85
C GLU A 188 -7.21 -0.61 7.66
N CYS A 189 -6.02 -0.64 7.05
CA CYS A 189 -4.78 -0.34 7.74
C CYS A 189 -4.59 1.18 7.71
N PRO A 190 -3.90 1.76 8.69
CA PRO A 190 -3.33 3.09 8.54
C PRO A 190 -1.80 2.99 8.53
N ILE A 191 -1.11 3.87 7.79
CA ILE A 191 0.36 4.05 7.84
C ILE A 191 0.86 4.18 9.29
N THR A 192 0.08 4.84 10.14
CA THR A 192 0.30 5.02 11.58
C THR A 192 -1.00 4.76 12.33
N ARG A 193 -0.95 4.11 13.50
CA ARG A 193 -2.14 3.71 14.27
C ARG A 193 -2.53 4.70 15.35
N PHE A 194 -1.58 5.44 15.87
CA PHE A 194 -1.77 6.40 16.95
C PHE A 194 -1.34 7.81 16.53
N LEU A 195 -0.17 7.90 15.91
CA LEU A 195 0.39 9.13 15.36
C LEU A 195 -0.32 9.50 14.07
N SER A 196 -0.16 10.76 13.66
CA SER A 196 -0.67 11.22 12.39
C SER A 196 0.24 10.75 11.23
N PRO A 197 -0.32 10.36 10.08
CA PRO A 197 0.45 9.87 8.93
C PRO A 197 1.44 10.91 8.39
N GLU A 198 1.20 12.20 8.65
CA GLU A 198 2.08 13.29 8.22
C GLU A 198 3.44 13.23 8.90
N LEU A 199 3.52 12.68 10.12
CA LEU A 199 4.78 12.43 10.80
C LEU A 199 5.61 11.37 10.07
N ALA A 200 4.95 10.37 9.49
CA ALA A 200 5.55 9.34 8.64
C ALA A 200 5.81 9.82 7.19
N GLY A 201 5.52 11.09 6.88
CA GLY A 201 5.80 11.67 5.56
C GLY A 201 4.66 11.52 4.55
N PHE A 202 3.46 11.17 5.01
CA PHE A 202 2.30 10.93 4.16
C PHE A 202 1.13 11.84 4.51
N GLU A 203 0.44 12.36 3.50
CA GLU A 203 -0.83 13.07 3.68
C GLU A 203 -1.99 12.16 3.26
N LYS A 204 -3.08 12.13 4.03
CA LYS A 204 -4.31 11.45 3.59
C LYS A 204 -5.01 12.33 2.56
N VAL A 205 -5.20 11.82 1.34
CA VAL A 205 -5.82 12.58 0.24
C VAL A 205 -7.26 12.17 -0.03
N ALA A 206 -7.63 10.91 0.25
CA ALA A 206 -8.99 10.44 0.07
C ALA A 206 -9.32 9.30 1.04
N SER A 207 -10.60 9.21 1.40
CA SER A 207 -11.19 8.05 2.06
C SER A 207 -12.45 7.60 1.30
N GLY A 208 -12.82 6.35 1.49
CA GLY A 208 -14.01 5.75 0.90
C GLY A 208 -14.07 4.26 1.17
N PHE A 209 -14.94 3.55 0.45
CA PHE A 209 -15.06 2.11 0.56
C PHE A 209 -14.21 1.42 -0.50
N ILE A 210 -13.52 0.35 -0.13
CA ILE A 210 -12.83 -0.53 -1.08
C ILE A 210 -13.04 -1.98 -0.63
N SER A 211 -13.61 -2.79 -1.51
CA SER A 211 -13.99 -4.16 -1.17
C SER A 211 -12.82 -5.11 -1.36
N ALA A 212 -12.82 -6.22 -0.61
CA ALA A 212 -12.11 -7.41 -1.05
C ALA A 212 -13.07 -8.33 -1.78
N LEU A 213 -12.79 -8.71 -3.03
CA LEU A 213 -13.69 -9.56 -3.82
C LEU A 213 -13.91 -10.96 -3.22
N SER A 214 -13.07 -11.42 -2.29
CA SER A 214 -13.27 -12.70 -1.59
C SER A 214 -14.29 -12.61 -0.45
N ILE A 215 -14.58 -11.41 0.07
CA ILE A 215 -15.50 -11.23 1.19
C ILE A 215 -16.17 -9.84 1.10
N ASN A 216 -17.49 -9.82 0.85
CA ASN A 216 -18.31 -8.61 0.87
C ASN A 216 -18.41 -8.03 2.30
N TYR A 217 -17.41 -7.24 2.71
CA TYR A 217 -17.49 -6.37 3.87
C TYR A 217 -17.24 -4.91 3.46
N ASP A 218 -18.13 -4.02 3.90
CA ASP A 218 -18.06 -2.57 3.72
C ASP A 218 -16.98 -1.97 4.63
N GLU A 219 -15.72 -2.05 4.21
CA GLU A 219 -14.58 -1.58 5.00
C GLU A 219 -13.99 -0.28 4.43
N GLU A 220 -13.56 0.62 5.33
CA GLU A 220 -12.98 1.90 4.96
C GLU A 220 -11.56 1.72 4.38
N GLY A 221 -11.39 2.21 3.16
CA GLY A 221 -10.12 2.39 2.47
C GLY A 221 -9.62 3.83 2.54
N ASN A 222 -8.30 3.98 2.51
CA ASN A 222 -7.65 5.29 2.53
C ASN A 222 -6.56 5.35 1.45
N LEU A 223 -6.49 6.50 0.79
CA LEU A 223 -5.40 6.85 -0.10
C LEU A 223 -4.53 7.89 0.59
N TYR A 224 -3.24 7.61 0.66
CA TYR A 224 -2.23 8.53 1.14
C TYR A 224 -1.26 8.88 0.02
N ARG A 225 -0.77 10.12 0.02
CA ARG A 225 0.30 10.58 -0.85
C ARG A 225 1.57 10.78 -0.04
N LYS A 226 2.69 10.27 -0.53
CA LYS A 226 4.00 10.54 0.08
C LYS A 226 4.43 11.96 -0.28
N VAL A 227 4.63 12.81 0.72
CA VAL A 227 5.02 14.22 0.54
C VAL A 227 6.48 14.48 0.88
N ARG A 228 7.12 13.57 1.62
CA ARG A 228 8.54 13.64 1.98
C ARG A 228 9.04 12.28 2.46
N ASP A 229 10.35 12.08 2.35
CA ASP A 229 11.04 11.01 3.09
C ASP A 229 11.18 11.38 4.57
N VAL A 230 11.25 10.35 5.42
CA VAL A 230 11.40 10.51 6.87
C VAL A 230 12.62 9.73 7.33
N GLU A 231 13.64 10.44 7.79
CA GLU A 231 14.75 9.81 8.48
C GLU A 231 14.25 9.10 9.74
N ASN A 232 14.73 7.87 9.98
CA ASN A 232 14.35 7.05 11.14
C ASN A 232 12.85 6.67 11.17
N LEU A 233 12.24 6.44 9.99
CA LEU A 233 10.84 6.00 9.87
C LEU A 233 10.56 4.73 10.68
N ALA A 234 11.48 3.77 10.69
CA ALA A 234 11.35 2.55 11.49
C ALA A 234 11.23 2.83 12.98
N GLU A 235 12.07 3.72 13.54
CA GLU A 235 11.97 4.16 14.93
C GLU A 235 10.62 4.83 15.23
N LEU A 236 10.15 5.72 14.36
CA LEU A 236 8.86 6.38 14.50
C LEU A 236 7.71 5.37 14.57
N LEU A 237 7.70 4.39 13.66
CA LEU A 237 6.70 3.34 13.60
C LEU A 237 6.77 2.39 14.81
N ARG A 238 7.96 2.18 15.42
CA ARG A 238 8.09 1.46 16.70
C ARG A 238 7.37 2.20 17.82
N VAL A 239 7.55 3.52 17.91
CA VAL A 239 6.88 4.33 18.94
C VAL A 239 5.37 4.39 18.70
N ASP A 240 4.93 4.60 17.47
CA ASP A 240 3.51 4.54 17.10
C ASP A 240 2.87 3.22 17.56
N ARG A 241 3.54 2.10 17.28
CA ARG A 241 3.09 0.76 17.69
C ARG A 241 3.03 0.59 19.21
N GLU A 242 4.03 1.04 19.95
CA GLU A 242 4.03 0.97 21.42
C GLU A 242 2.95 1.85 22.04
N LEU A 243 2.76 3.08 21.54
CA LEU A 243 1.69 3.98 21.99
C LEU A 243 0.31 3.37 21.72
N TYR A 244 0.11 2.81 20.53
CA TYR A 244 -1.12 2.10 20.19
C TYR A 244 -1.36 0.92 21.13
N ARG A 245 -0.35 0.11 21.45
CA ARG A 245 -0.47 -1.00 22.40
C ARG A 245 -0.86 -0.50 23.79
N LEU A 246 -0.21 0.54 24.29
CA LEU A 246 -0.46 1.09 25.63
C LEU A 246 -1.86 1.70 25.77
N CYS A 247 -2.33 2.43 24.75
CA CYS A 247 -3.64 3.08 24.74
C CYS A 247 -4.78 2.12 24.36
N GLY A 248 -4.57 1.23 23.39
CA GLY A 248 -5.54 0.24 22.93
C GLY A 248 -5.85 -0.83 23.98
N SER A 249 -4.88 -1.19 24.83
CA SER A 249 -5.12 -2.08 25.99
C SER A 249 -6.11 -1.51 27.00
N ARG A 250 -6.21 -0.17 27.11
CA ARG A 250 -7.07 0.52 28.09
C ARG A 250 -8.54 0.61 27.64
N HIS A 251 -8.81 0.60 26.32
CA HIS A 251 -10.17 0.63 25.80
C HIS A 251 -10.95 -0.69 26.00
N ASN A 252 -10.26 -1.84 26.02
CA ASN A 252 -10.91 -3.14 26.20
C ASN A 252 -11.12 -3.55 27.67
N SER A 253 -10.52 -2.84 28.64
CA SER A 253 -10.61 -3.19 30.06
C SER A 253 -11.77 -2.54 30.83
N GLY A 254 -12.57 -1.66 30.20
CA GLY A 254 -13.70 -1.00 30.88
C GLY A 254 -13.32 -0.31 32.19
N LEU A 255 -12.06 0.12 32.31
CA LEU A 255 -11.57 0.83 33.48
C LEU A 255 -12.00 2.29 33.34
N ASP A 256 -12.96 2.68 34.17
CA ASP A 256 -13.25 4.07 34.50
C ASP A 256 -11.97 4.66 35.13
N VAL A 257 -11.14 5.33 34.32
CA VAL A 257 -9.89 5.92 34.79
C VAL A 257 -10.13 7.40 35.03
N ASN A 258 -9.78 7.89 36.23
CA ASN A 258 -9.65 9.33 36.50
C ASN A 258 -8.82 10.00 35.39
N ASP A 259 -9.46 10.84 34.59
CA ASP A 259 -8.97 11.29 33.28
C ASP A 259 -7.63 12.03 33.32
N GLU A 260 -7.25 12.70 34.41
CA GLU A 260 -6.01 13.50 34.42
C GLU A 260 -4.73 12.71 34.70
N LEU A 261 -4.81 11.65 35.51
CA LEU A 261 -3.66 10.78 35.81
C LEU A 261 -3.30 9.92 34.61
N SER A 262 -4.30 9.45 33.84
CA SER A 262 -4.08 8.66 32.63
C SER A 262 -3.35 9.46 31.55
N LYS A 263 -3.70 10.75 31.40
CA LYS A 263 -3.11 11.69 30.45
C LYS A 263 -1.64 11.97 30.73
N HIS A 264 -1.29 12.21 32.00
CA HIS A 264 0.11 12.43 32.41
C HIS A 264 0.97 11.17 32.22
N GLU A 265 0.41 9.98 32.46
CA GLU A 265 1.11 8.71 32.21
C GLU A 265 1.39 8.48 30.73
N VAL A 266 0.44 8.74 29.82
CA VAL A 266 0.66 8.61 28.37
C VAL A 266 1.74 9.59 27.90
N ILE A 267 1.73 10.84 28.38
CA ILE A 267 2.76 11.83 28.04
C ILE A 267 4.14 11.41 28.61
N ARG A 268 4.19 10.89 29.84
CA ARG A 268 5.45 10.39 30.45
C ARG A 268 6.00 9.21 29.64
N LEU A 269 5.16 8.24 29.30
CA LEU A 269 5.55 7.06 28.52
C LEU A 269 6.01 7.45 27.11
N ALA A 270 5.33 8.38 26.46
CA ALA A 270 5.79 8.93 25.18
C ALA A 270 7.17 9.58 25.30
N ARG A 271 7.42 10.35 26.38
CA ARG A 271 8.75 10.94 26.64
C ARG A 271 9.83 9.89 26.81
N GLU A 272 9.56 8.84 27.60
CA GLU A 272 10.48 7.72 27.85
C GLU A 272 10.80 6.94 26.57
N HIS A 273 9.79 6.67 25.73
CA HIS A 273 10.00 5.96 24.47
C HIS A 273 10.68 6.81 23.38
N CYS A 274 10.48 8.14 23.40
CA CYS A 274 11.09 9.05 22.45
C CYS A 274 12.46 9.59 22.89
N GLU A 275 13.04 9.14 24.01
CA GLU A 275 14.34 9.66 24.48
C GLU A 275 15.49 9.44 23.48
N ARG A 276 15.36 8.42 22.63
CA ARG A 276 16.36 8.05 21.62
C ARG A 276 16.17 8.75 20.28
N PHE A 277 15.12 9.56 20.12
CA PHE A 277 14.83 10.24 18.87
C PHE A 277 15.67 11.50 18.71
N PRO A 278 15.93 11.94 17.45
CA PRO A 278 16.38 13.31 17.21
C PRO A 278 15.44 14.31 17.87
N ASP A 279 15.98 15.40 18.44
CA ASP A 279 15.20 16.38 19.23
C ASP A 279 13.95 16.88 18.49
N LYS A 280 14.09 17.13 17.17
CA LYS A 280 12.98 17.56 16.32
C LYS A 280 11.83 16.53 16.27
N LEU A 281 12.14 15.26 16.05
CA LEU A 281 11.14 14.19 15.97
C LEU A 281 10.53 13.92 17.35
N LYS A 282 11.34 13.98 18.41
CA LYS A 282 10.87 13.89 19.79
C LYS A 282 9.83 14.97 20.08
N ASP A 283 10.13 16.23 19.77
CA ASP A 283 9.21 17.34 20.00
C ASP A 283 7.90 17.20 19.20
N GLU A 284 8.00 16.76 17.94
CA GLU A 284 6.84 16.50 17.08
C GLU A 284 5.94 15.38 17.65
N VAL A 285 6.53 14.26 18.09
CA VAL A 285 5.78 13.14 18.69
C VAL A 285 5.18 13.54 20.04
N ILE A 286 5.92 14.23 20.91
CA ILE A 286 5.39 14.69 22.20
C ILE A 286 4.27 15.70 22.01
N LYS A 287 4.38 16.60 21.02
CA LYS A 287 3.31 17.52 20.66
C LYS A 287 2.07 16.77 20.17
N ALA A 288 2.24 15.80 19.27
CA ALA A 288 1.13 14.98 18.76
C ALA A 288 0.41 14.21 19.88
N VAL A 289 1.17 13.58 20.78
CA VAL A 289 0.64 12.86 21.95
C VAL A 289 -0.14 13.82 22.85
N LYS A 290 0.40 15.00 23.18
CA LYS A 290 -0.30 16.00 24.00
C LYS A 290 -1.62 16.43 23.35
N THR A 291 -1.60 16.77 22.07
CA THR A 291 -2.80 17.18 21.33
C THR A 291 -3.86 16.08 21.28
N PHE A 292 -3.45 14.81 21.17
CA PHE A 292 -4.38 13.68 21.24
C PHE A 292 -5.02 13.55 22.63
N VAL A 293 -4.18 13.57 23.66
CA VAL A 293 -4.56 13.45 25.08
C VAL A 293 -5.47 14.60 25.55
N GLU A 294 -5.34 15.79 24.97
CA GLU A 294 -6.23 16.95 25.20
C GLU A 294 -7.62 16.79 24.57
N LYS A 295 -7.76 15.93 23.55
CA LYS A 295 -9.04 15.66 22.86
C LYS A 295 -9.85 14.51 23.47
N LEU A 296 -9.24 13.71 24.34
CA LEU A 296 -9.91 12.73 25.20
C LEU A 296 -10.61 13.44 26.35
#